data_AF-A0A4D6KQ88-F1
#
_entry.id   AF-A0A4D6KQ88-F1
#
_cell.length_a   1.000
_cell.length_b   1.000
_cell.length_c   1.000
_cell.angle_alpha   90.00
_cell.angle_beta   90.00
_cell.angle_gamma   90.00
#
_symmetry.space_group_name_H-M   'P 1'
#
loop_
_entity.id
_entity.type
_entity.pdbx_description
1 polymer ?
#
loop_
_entity_poly.entity_id
_entity_poly.type
_entity_poly.pdbx_seq_one_letter_code
_entity_poly.pdbx_strand_id
1 'polypeptide(L)'
;MAENSTLFSPYSMGKFNLSHRVVLAPMTRCRALKGIPNAALAEYYAQRSTPGGFLISEGTLISPTAPGFPHVPGIYSDEQVEAWRNVVDAVHDKGSIIFCQLWHVGRASHPVYQPGGAPPISSTSKPLSARWRILLPDGSYGVYPEPRALNTSEIPEIVQHYRQAAINAIRAGFDGIEIHGAHGYLIDQFLKDGINDRTDEYGGSLANRCRFLLQVVEAVVSGIGAERVAVRISPAIDHLDAIDSDPLGLGLAVVEKLNSFQKELGRKLTYLHVTQPRYTAYGQTESGRPGSEEEEAHLMQNLRKAYEGTFMCSGGFTRKLGMEAVAEGHADLVSYGRLFISNPDLVLRLKLNAPLTRYNRKTFYTQDPVIGYTDYPFMSKESEVKDPRARL
;
A
#
# COMPACT_ATOMS: atom_id res chain seq x y z
N MET A 1 22.33 -1.31 17.90
CA MET A 1 20.88 -1.59 17.94
C MET A 1 20.47 -1.61 19.40
N ALA A 2 19.34 -1.01 19.78
CA ALA A 2 18.86 -1.12 21.16
C ALA A 2 18.57 -2.61 21.44
N GLU A 3 19.30 -3.21 22.39
CA GLU A 3 19.08 -4.57 22.85
C GLU A 3 17.58 -4.76 23.18
N ASN A 4 16.92 -5.74 22.56
CA ASN A 4 15.51 -6.13 22.73
C ASN A 4 14.41 -5.32 22.00
N SER A 5 14.66 -4.76 20.80
CA SER A 5 13.57 -4.23 19.96
C SER A 5 12.61 -5.34 19.50
N THR A 6 11.29 -5.12 19.65
CA THR A 6 10.23 -6.06 19.23
C THR A 6 9.12 -5.34 18.49
N LEU A 7 8.15 -6.07 17.92
CA LEU A 7 6.94 -5.48 17.31
C LEU A 7 6.19 -4.49 18.21
N PHE A 8 6.33 -4.60 19.54
CA PHE A 8 5.61 -3.79 20.53
C PHE A 8 6.48 -2.69 21.14
N SER A 9 7.73 -2.56 20.68
CA SER A 9 8.60 -1.45 21.08
C SER A 9 8.20 -0.18 20.31
N PRO A 10 8.32 1.01 20.93
CA PRO A 10 8.10 2.27 20.24
C PRO A 10 9.13 2.50 19.12
N TYR A 11 8.78 3.35 18.16
CA TYR A 11 9.65 3.70 17.04
C TYR A 11 9.41 5.13 16.57
N SER A 12 10.50 5.89 16.38
CA SER A 12 10.44 7.23 15.78
C SER A 12 10.62 7.12 14.28
N MET A 13 9.54 7.36 13.54
CA MET A 13 9.49 7.39 12.08
C MET A 13 9.49 8.85 11.62
N GLY A 14 10.67 9.43 11.40
CA GLY A 14 10.80 10.86 11.14
C GLY A 14 10.22 11.68 12.30
N LYS A 15 9.20 12.50 12.02
CA LYS A 15 8.50 13.31 13.04
C LYS A 15 7.40 12.55 13.80
N PHE A 16 7.09 11.32 13.40
CA PHE A 16 6.00 10.53 13.97
C PHE A 16 6.53 9.56 15.02
N ASN A 17 5.97 9.62 16.23
CA ASN A 17 6.32 8.70 17.31
C ASN A 17 5.27 7.60 17.41
N LEU A 18 5.67 6.38 17.04
CA LEU A 18 4.81 5.21 17.08
C LEU A 18 4.97 4.49 18.42
N SER A 19 3.86 4.01 19.00
CA SER A 19 3.88 3.22 20.23
C SER A 19 4.25 1.74 19.98
N HIS A 20 4.11 1.28 18.73
CA HIS A 20 4.45 -0.06 18.28
C HIS A 20 4.79 -0.08 16.79
N ARG A 21 5.35 -1.20 16.32
CA ARG A 21 5.84 -1.42 14.94
C ARG A 21 4.88 -2.26 14.08
N VAL A 22 3.69 -2.57 14.61
CA VAL A 22 2.59 -3.25 13.89
C VAL A 22 1.78 -2.21 13.11
N VAL A 23 1.77 -2.29 11.79
CA VAL A 23 1.12 -1.29 10.90
C VAL A 23 -0.07 -1.92 10.18
N LEU A 24 -1.17 -1.18 10.04
CA LEU A 24 -2.26 -1.60 9.15
C LEU A 24 -1.82 -1.37 7.69
N ALA A 25 -1.71 -2.46 6.92
CA ALA A 25 -1.38 -2.39 5.50
C ALA A 25 -2.57 -1.83 4.71
N PRO A 26 -2.33 -1.16 3.57
CA PRO A 26 -3.39 -0.64 2.73
C PRO A 26 -4.17 -1.79 2.07
N MET A 27 -5.50 -1.74 2.17
CA MET A 27 -6.40 -2.81 1.75
C MET A 27 -7.65 -2.25 1.11
N THR A 28 -7.79 -2.36 -0.21
CA THR A 28 -9.02 -2.01 -0.94
C THR A 28 -10.22 -2.81 -0.43
N ARG A 29 -11.32 -2.14 -0.07
CA ARG A 29 -12.52 -2.81 0.48
C ARG A 29 -13.80 -2.58 -0.33
N CYS A 30 -13.77 -1.70 -1.33
CA CYS A 30 -14.88 -1.47 -2.28
C CYS A 30 -16.20 -1.02 -1.60
N ARG A 31 -16.11 -0.14 -0.58
CA ARG A 31 -17.26 0.32 0.23
C ARG A 31 -17.51 1.82 0.17
N ALA A 32 -16.76 2.56 -0.65
CA ALA A 32 -16.98 3.98 -0.90
C ALA A 32 -17.91 4.14 -2.11
N LEU A 33 -19.23 4.16 -1.86
CA LEU A 33 -20.20 4.36 -2.93
C LEU A 33 -19.90 5.68 -3.68
N LYS A 34 -19.90 5.63 -5.01
CA LYS A 34 -19.47 6.75 -5.89
C LYS A 34 -18.07 7.30 -5.58
N GLY A 35 -17.22 6.53 -4.93
CA GLY A 35 -15.88 6.94 -4.51
C GLY A 35 -15.86 7.89 -3.31
N ILE A 36 -16.97 8.00 -2.56
CA ILE A 36 -17.07 8.84 -1.36
C ILE A 36 -16.95 7.97 -0.10
N PRO A 37 -15.96 8.23 0.78
CA PRO A 37 -15.90 7.70 2.14
C PRO A 37 -17.24 7.82 2.88
N ASN A 38 -17.63 6.80 3.65
CA ASN A 38 -18.87 6.81 4.43
C ASN A 38 -18.59 6.54 5.92
N ALA A 39 -19.63 6.62 6.75
CA ALA A 39 -19.53 6.39 8.19
C ALA A 39 -18.97 4.99 8.54
N ALA A 40 -19.26 3.96 7.73
CA ALA A 40 -18.71 2.63 7.95
C ALA A 40 -17.19 2.58 7.71
N LEU A 41 -16.67 3.34 6.75
CA LEU A 41 -15.23 3.47 6.52
C LEU A 41 -14.54 4.16 7.71
N ALA A 42 -15.17 5.20 8.28
CA ALA A 42 -14.68 5.86 9.49
C ALA A 42 -14.63 4.88 10.68
N GLU A 43 -15.71 4.16 10.93
CA GLU A 43 -15.77 3.11 11.97
C GLU A 43 -14.71 2.02 11.73
N TYR A 44 -14.54 1.56 10.49
CA TYR A 44 -13.55 0.54 10.14
C TYR A 44 -12.12 0.93 10.53
N TYR A 45 -11.71 2.17 10.25
CA TYR A 45 -10.40 2.66 10.64
C TYR A 45 -10.30 2.97 12.13
N ALA A 46 -11.34 3.54 12.74
CA ALA A 46 -11.39 3.82 14.17
C ALA A 46 -11.24 2.53 15.00
N GLN A 47 -11.89 1.44 14.59
CA GLN A 47 -11.78 0.13 15.23
C GLN A 47 -10.35 -0.42 15.26
N ARG A 48 -9.54 -0.06 14.26
CA ARG A 48 -8.15 -0.54 14.06
C ARG A 48 -7.11 0.44 14.58
N SER A 49 -7.56 1.52 15.21
CA SER A 49 -6.72 2.58 15.73
C SER A 49 -6.41 2.37 17.20
N THR A 50 -5.16 2.56 17.56
CA THR A 50 -4.61 2.50 18.92
C THR A 50 -3.82 3.78 19.21
N PRO A 51 -3.67 4.20 20.48
CA PRO A 51 -2.81 5.35 20.79
C PRO A 51 -1.37 5.12 20.30
N GLY A 52 -0.87 6.00 19.43
CA GLY A 52 0.43 5.87 18.76
C GLY A 52 0.51 4.78 17.69
N GLY A 53 -0.63 4.21 17.26
CA GLY A 53 -0.71 3.26 16.16
C GLY A 53 -0.51 3.92 14.79
N PHE A 54 -0.15 3.11 13.78
CA PHE A 54 0.04 3.58 12.41
C PHE A 54 -0.79 2.78 11.41
N LEU A 55 -1.56 3.50 10.59
CA LEU A 55 -2.45 2.95 9.58
C LEU A 55 -2.14 3.53 8.20
N ILE A 56 -2.34 2.72 7.17
CA ILE A 56 -2.31 3.18 5.78
C ILE A 56 -3.69 2.91 5.19
N SER A 57 -4.30 3.92 4.58
CA SER A 57 -5.64 3.83 4.00
C SER A 57 -5.70 2.78 2.88
N GLU A 58 -6.89 2.43 2.44
CA GLU A 58 -7.06 1.71 1.20
C GLU A 58 -6.55 2.53 0.02
N GLY A 59 -6.26 1.84 -1.11
CA GLY A 59 -5.84 2.52 -2.31
C GLY A 59 -6.87 3.59 -2.70
N THR A 60 -6.43 4.83 -2.80
CA THR A 60 -7.29 6.00 -2.97
C THR A 60 -6.97 6.66 -4.30
N LEU A 61 -7.99 6.80 -5.14
CA LEU A 61 -7.84 7.18 -6.54
C LEU A 61 -7.45 8.65 -6.67
N ILE A 62 -6.44 8.92 -7.50
CA ILE A 62 -5.89 10.28 -7.69
C ILE A 62 -6.61 11.11 -8.75
N SER A 63 -7.44 10.48 -9.59
CA SER A 63 -8.14 11.13 -10.70
C SER A 63 -9.36 10.29 -11.14
N PRO A 64 -10.26 10.85 -11.97
CA PRO A 64 -11.34 10.10 -12.59
C PRO A 64 -10.90 8.96 -13.52
N THR A 65 -9.65 8.96 -14.01
CA THR A 65 -9.09 7.91 -14.90
C THR A 65 -8.39 6.79 -14.13
N ALA A 66 -8.14 7.00 -12.84
CA ALA A 66 -7.45 6.06 -11.96
C ALA A 66 -8.23 4.78 -11.54
N PRO A 67 -9.59 4.68 -11.58
CA PRO A 67 -10.28 3.50 -11.06
C PRO A 67 -10.09 2.23 -11.91
N GLY A 68 -10.14 1.08 -11.25
CA GLY A 68 -10.20 -0.26 -11.87
C GLY A 68 -11.01 -1.28 -11.06
N PHE A 69 -11.67 -0.80 -10.01
CA PHE A 69 -12.47 -1.57 -9.06
C PHE A 69 -13.71 -0.75 -8.69
N PRO A 70 -14.83 -1.40 -8.33
CA PRO A 70 -16.03 -0.69 -7.96
C PRO A 70 -15.90 -0.10 -6.56
N HIS A 71 -16.47 1.08 -6.35
CA HIS A 71 -16.63 1.71 -5.03
C HIS A 71 -15.32 1.89 -4.24
N VAL A 72 -14.23 2.19 -4.94
CA VAL A 72 -12.96 2.60 -4.33
C VAL A 72 -12.99 4.10 -4.09
N PRO A 73 -12.56 4.59 -2.92
CA PRO A 73 -12.57 6.01 -2.62
C PRO A 73 -11.59 6.80 -3.52
N GLY A 74 -11.95 8.04 -3.84
CA GLY A 74 -11.05 9.00 -4.50
C GLY A 74 -10.54 10.07 -3.55
N ILE A 75 -9.62 10.90 -4.01
CA ILE A 75 -9.14 12.11 -3.31
C ILE A 75 -8.85 13.26 -4.31
N TYR A 76 -9.67 13.37 -5.36
CA TYR A 76 -9.52 14.35 -6.44
C TYR A 76 -10.63 15.40 -6.50
N SER A 77 -11.71 15.26 -5.72
CA SER A 77 -12.77 16.25 -5.56
C SER A 77 -12.86 16.78 -4.13
N ASP A 78 -13.43 17.98 -3.95
CA ASP A 78 -13.64 18.54 -2.62
C ASP A 78 -14.63 17.72 -1.77
N GLU A 79 -15.65 17.12 -2.40
CA GLU A 79 -16.58 16.21 -1.71
C GLU A 79 -15.84 14.99 -1.12
N GLN A 80 -14.89 14.43 -1.87
CA GLN A 80 -14.06 13.33 -1.38
C GLN A 80 -13.14 13.78 -0.24
N VAL A 81 -12.55 14.96 -0.34
CA VAL A 81 -11.68 15.54 0.71
C VAL A 81 -12.46 15.71 2.02
N GLU A 82 -13.66 16.30 1.98
CA GLU A 82 -14.49 16.49 3.17
C GLU A 82 -14.98 15.17 3.76
N ALA A 83 -15.31 14.19 2.91
CA ALA A 83 -15.69 12.86 3.37
C ALA A 83 -14.52 12.12 4.05
N TRP A 84 -13.29 12.24 3.52
CA TRP A 84 -12.09 11.69 4.14
C TRP A 84 -11.74 12.34 5.48
N ARG A 85 -12.03 13.65 5.64
CA ARG A 85 -11.83 14.36 6.91
C ARG A 85 -12.47 13.63 8.08
N ASN A 86 -13.73 13.19 7.93
CA ASN A 86 -14.43 12.43 8.97
C ASN A 86 -13.75 11.11 9.34
N VAL A 87 -13.12 10.45 8.35
CA VAL A 87 -12.38 9.19 8.58
C VAL A 87 -11.09 9.49 9.34
N VAL A 88 -10.35 10.52 8.92
CA VAL A 88 -9.11 10.93 9.57
C VAL A 88 -9.36 11.38 11.01
N ASP A 89 -10.37 12.22 11.23
CA ASP A 89 -10.75 12.70 12.57
C ASP A 89 -11.06 11.52 13.50
N ALA A 90 -11.82 10.52 13.03
CA ALA A 90 -12.13 9.32 13.82
C ALA A 90 -10.88 8.49 14.20
N VAL A 91 -9.82 8.53 13.38
CA VAL A 91 -8.54 7.89 13.68
C VAL A 91 -7.70 8.72 14.65
N HIS A 92 -7.67 10.04 14.46
CA HIS A 92 -6.97 10.98 15.34
C HIS A 92 -7.58 11.04 16.74
N ASP A 93 -8.91 10.90 16.87
CA ASP A 93 -9.61 10.76 18.15
C ASP A 93 -9.16 9.54 18.97
N LYS A 94 -8.61 8.51 18.29
CA LYS A 94 -8.00 7.32 18.92
C LYS A 94 -6.49 7.48 19.15
N GLY A 95 -5.92 8.62 18.78
CA GLY A 95 -4.49 8.93 18.91
C GLY A 95 -3.60 8.17 17.92
N SER A 96 -4.14 7.67 16.82
CA SER A 96 -3.39 7.00 15.76
C SER A 96 -2.96 7.95 14.66
N ILE A 97 -1.98 7.52 13.87
CA ILE A 97 -1.49 8.19 12.66
C ILE A 97 -2.05 7.45 11.45
N ILE A 98 -2.48 8.18 10.42
CA ILE A 98 -2.97 7.59 9.18
C ILE A 98 -2.38 8.26 7.93
N PHE A 99 -1.90 7.43 7.00
CA PHE A 99 -1.40 7.87 5.70
C PHE A 99 -2.37 7.48 4.58
N CYS A 100 -2.55 8.37 3.60
CA CYS A 100 -3.37 8.09 2.42
C CYS A 100 -2.55 7.37 1.33
N GLN A 101 -2.95 6.17 0.90
CA GLN A 101 -2.28 5.49 -0.21
C GLN A 101 -2.80 6.02 -1.56
N LEU A 102 -1.96 6.74 -2.31
CA LEU A 102 -2.31 7.31 -3.62
C LEU A 102 -2.18 6.29 -4.74
N TRP A 103 -3.24 6.13 -5.52
CA TRP A 103 -3.39 5.00 -6.43
C TRP A 103 -3.88 5.40 -7.83
N HIS A 104 -3.24 4.82 -8.85
CA HIS A 104 -3.70 4.79 -10.24
C HIS A 104 -3.51 3.38 -10.79
N VAL A 105 -4.60 2.71 -11.22
CA VAL A 105 -4.53 1.28 -11.58
C VAL A 105 -3.84 0.98 -12.92
N GLY A 106 -3.79 1.97 -13.82
CA GLY A 106 -3.23 1.79 -15.16
C GLY A 106 -4.04 0.78 -15.98
N ARG A 107 -3.38 -0.18 -16.65
CA ARG A 107 -4.09 -1.18 -17.50
C ARG A 107 -4.99 -2.15 -16.73
N ALA A 108 -4.89 -2.21 -15.40
CA ALA A 108 -5.77 -3.00 -14.56
C ALA A 108 -7.13 -2.30 -14.36
N SER A 109 -7.79 -1.94 -15.47
CA SER A 109 -9.06 -1.23 -15.51
C SER A 109 -9.90 -1.73 -16.69
N HIS A 110 -11.07 -1.12 -16.88
CA HIS A 110 -12.02 -1.42 -17.94
C HIS A 110 -12.76 -0.13 -18.35
N PRO A 111 -13.20 0.03 -19.61
CA PRO A 111 -13.94 1.20 -20.09
C PRO A 111 -15.11 1.65 -19.21
N VAL A 112 -15.78 0.70 -18.54
CA VAL A 112 -16.87 1.00 -17.58
C VAL A 112 -16.44 1.92 -16.42
N TYR A 113 -15.15 1.92 -16.09
CA TYR A 113 -14.55 2.77 -15.06
C TYR A 113 -13.95 4.07 -15.61
N GLN A 114 -13.84 4.21 -16.93
CA GLN A 114 -13.12 5.30 -17.56
C GLN A 114 -14.08 6.41 -18.02
N PRO A 115 -13.69 7.69 -17.90
CA PRO A 115 -14.47 8.80 -18.42
C PRO A 115 -14.79 8.59 -19.90
N GLY A 116 -16.08 8.68 -20.25
CA GLY A 116 -16.55 8.51 -21.64
C GLY A 116 -16.33 7.12 -22.23
N GLY A 117 -16.03 6.09 -21.42
CA GLY A 117 -15.76 4.75 -21.93
C GLY A 117 -14.41 4.60 -22.64
N ALA A 118 -13.45 5.51 -22.37
CA ALA A 118 -12.12 5.44 -22.95
C ALA A 118 -11.37 4.15 -22.57
N PRO A 119 -10.40 3.70 -23.39
CA PRO A 119 -9.51 2.62 -22.98
C PRO A 119 -8.67 3.03 -21.76
N PRO A 120 -8.42 2.13 -20.80
CA PRO A 120 -7.46 2.34 -19.71
C PRO A 120 -6.09 2.76 -20.22
N ILE A 121 -5.33 3.53 -19.44
CA ILE A 121 -3.98 3.95 -19.80
C ILE A 121 -2.89 3.06 -19.20
N SER A 122 -1.71 3.01 -19.81
CA SER A 122 -0.57 2.20 -19.33
C SER A 122 0.76 2.66 -19.94
N SER A 123 1.87 2.02 -19.55
CA SER A 123 3.17 2.11 -20.24
C SER A 123 3.16 1.39 -21.59
N THR A 124 2.24 0.44 -21.80
CA THR A 124 2.12 -0.44 -22.98
C THR A 124 0.71 -0.45 -23.56
N SER A 125 0.55 -0.93 -24.80
CA SER A 125 -0.76 -1.25 -25.39
C SER A 125 -1.19 -2.71 -25.19
N LYS A 126 -0.36 -3.54 -24.55
CA LYS A 126 -0.66 -4.97 -24.35
C LYS A 126 -1.65 -5.19 -23.20
N PRO A 127 -2.73 -5.97 -23.42
CA PRO A 127 -3.69 -6.30 -22.37
C PRO A 127 -3.06 -7.24 -21.32
N LEU A 128 -3.76 -7.38 -20.19
CA LEU A 128 -3.49 -8.45 -19.23
C LEU A 128 -3.89 -9.80 -19.84
N SER A 129 -3.16 -10.85 -19.50
CA SER A 129 -3.49 -12.22 -19.89
C SER A 129 -4.82 -12.67 -19.29
N ALA A 130 -5.49 -13.60 -19.97
CA ALA A 130 -6.83 -14.09 -19.60
C ALA A 130 -6.90 -14.81 -18.24
N ARG A 131 -5.76 -15.08 -17.59
CA ARG A 131 -5.71 -15.60 -16.22
C ARG A 131 -6.24 -14.59 -15.20
N TRP A 132 -6.18 -13.30 -15.53
CA TRP A 132 -6.68 -12.21 -14.68
C TRP A 132 -8.08 -11.80 -15.07
N ARG A 133 -8.90 -11.53 -14.06
CA ARG A 133 -10.28 -11.06 -14.23
C ARG A 133 -10.48 -9.75 -13.50
N ILE A 134 -11.23 -8.85 -14.12
CA ILE A 134 -11.63 -7.57 -13.52
C ILE A 134 -12.98 -7.73 -12.85
N LEU A 135 -13.13 -7.24 -11.63
CA LEU A 135 -14.44 -7.11 -10.99
C LEU A 135 -15.17 -5.93 -11.63
N LEU A 136 -16.36 -6.15 -12.16
CA LEU A 136 -17.21 -5.12 -12.78
C LEU A 136 -18.20 -4.53 -11.76
N PRO A 137 -18.78 -3.35 -12.04
CA PRO A 137 -19.72 -2.69 -11.11
C PRO A 137 -20.97 -3.51 -10.76
N ASP A 138 -21.39 -4.40 -11.65
CA ASP A 138 -22.51 -5.32 -11.45
C ASP A 138 -22.15 -6.56 -10.61
N GLY A 139 -20.91 -6.66 -10.13
CA GLY A 139 -20.39 -7.79 -9.35
C GLY A 139 -19.93 -8.98 -10.19
N SER A 140 -20.07 -8.92 -11.53
CA SER A 140 -19.55 -9.94 -12.43
C SER A 140 -18.04 -9.78 -12.65
N TYR A 141 -17.43 -10.81 -13.24
CA TYR A 141 -16.01 -10.78 -13.60
C TYR A 141 -15.85 -10.66 -15.11
N GLY A 142 -15.15 -9.63 -15.58
CA GLY A 142 -14.82 -9.38 -16.98
C GLY A 142 -13.39 -9.78 -17.35
N VAL A 143 -13.04 -9.59 -18.62
CA VAL A 143 -11.65 -9.67 -19.12
C VAL A 143 -11.11 -8.25 -19.23
N TYR A 144 -9.81 -8.08 -18.98
CA TYR A 144 -9.16 -6.79 -19.16
C TYR A 144 -9.00 -6.48 -20.66
N PRO A 145 -9.41 -5.27 -21.12
CA PRO A 145 -9.28 -4.88 -22.52
C PRO A 145 -7.86 -4.41 -22.84
N GLU A 146 -7.61 -4.14 -24.12
CA GLU A 146 -6.38 -3.46 -24.54
C GLU A 146 -6.30 -2.06 -23.91
N PRO A 147 -5.22 -1.74 -23.19
CA PRO A 147 -4.97 -0.38 -22.74
C PRO A 147 -4.43 0.48 -23.89
N ARG A 148 -4.48 1.78 -23.70
CA ARG A 148 -3.76 2.76 -24.49
C ARG A 148 -2.42 3.06 -23.85
N ALA A 149 -1.33 2.93 -24.60
CA ALA A 149 -0.03 3.42 -24.16
C ALA A 149 -0.08 4.95 -24.02
N LEU A 150 0.41 5.48 -22.90
CA LEU A 150 0.55 6.91 -22.70
C LEU A 150 1.54 7.49 -23.71
N ASN A 151 1.22 8.63 -24.32
CA ASN A 151 2.22 9.42 -25.02
C ASN A 151 3.15 10.08 -23.99
N THR A 152 4.40 10.32 -24.38
CA THR A 152 5.40 10.97 -23.52
C THR A 152 4.91 12.31 -22.97
N SER A 153 4.18 13.08 -23.79
CA SER A 153 3.63 14.39 -23.41
C SER A 153 2.47 14.32 -22.40
N GLU A 154 1.85 13.16 -22.19
CA GLU A 154 0.75 12.98 -21.23
C GLU A 154 1.26 12.65 -19.81
N ILE A 155 2.48 12.12 -19.69
CA ILE A 155 3.04 11.70 -18.39
C ILE A 155 3.12 12.84 -17.36
N PRO A 156 3.52 14.08 -17.73
CA PRO A 156 3.53 15.21 -16.80
C PRO A 156 2.16 15.50 -16.17
N GLU A 157 1.06 15.33 -16.90
CA GLU A 157 -0.29 15.53 -16.37
C GLU A 157 -0.62 14.50 -15.27
N ILE A 158 -0.26 13.23 -15.49
CA ILE A 158 -0.43 12.17 -14.49
C ILE A 158 0.39 12.45 -13.24
N VAL A 159 1.62 12.96 -13.39
CA VAL A 159 2.46 13.40 -12.27
C VAL A 159 1.75 14.51 -11.47
N GLN A 160 1.10 15.47 -12.15
CA GLN A 160 0.32 16.51 -11.48
C GLN A 160 -0.91 15.95 -10.75
N HIS A 161 -1.59 14.91 -11.28
CA HIS A 161 -2.67 14.25 -10.56
C HIS A 161 -2.20 13.67 -9.21
N TYR A 162 -1.03 13.02 -9.17
CA TYR A 162 -0.45 12.55 -7.91
C TYR A 162 -0.15 13.70 -6.95
N ARG A 163 0.45 14.79 -7.44
CA ARG A 163 0.74 15.97 -6.62
C ARG A 163 -0.53 16.59 -6.04
N GLN A 164 -1.56 16.78 -6.86
CA GLN A 164 -2.83 17.37 -6.41
C GLN A 164 -3.56 16.46 -5.43
N ALA A 165 -3.57 15.15 -5.67
CA ALA A 165 -4.13 14.16 -4.75
C ALA A 165 -3.39 14.17 -3.40
N ALA A 166 -2.07 14.35 -3.38
CA ALA A 166 -1.31 14.48 -2.15
C ALA A 166 -1.68 15.75 -1.37
N ILE A 167 -1.82 16.89 -2.04
CA ILE A 167 -2.27 18.15 -1.43
C ILE A 167 -3.68 17.97 -0.83
N ASN A 168 -4.57 17.33 -1.57
CA ASN A 168 -5.93 17.02 -1.13
C ASN A 168 -5.95 16.08 0.09
N ALA A 169 -5.09 15.07 0.12
CA ALA A 169 -4.96 14.19 1.29
C ALA A 169 -4.53 14.98 2.54
N ILE A 170 -3.56 15.90 2.42
CA ILE A 170 -3.17 16.77 3.54
C ILE A 170 -4.31 17.72 3.94
N ARG A 171 -5.08 18.25 2.99
CA ARG A 171 -6.29 19.07 3.27
C ARG A 171 -7.36 18.28 4.03
N ALA A 172 -7.51 16.99 3.73
CA ALA A 172 -8.40 16.07 4.44
C ALA A 172 -7.89 15.68 5.84
N GLY A 173 -6.69 16.14 6.24
CA GLY A 173 -6.12 15.92 7.56
C GLY A 173 -5.13 14.76 7.66
N PHE A 174 -4.91 13.98 6.60
CA PHE A 174 -3.96 12.86 6.65
C PHE A 174 -2.56 13.34 7.09
N ASP A 175 -1.90 12.51 7.90
CA ASP A 175 -0.57 12.82 8.43
C ASP A 175 0.51 12.83 7.34
N GLY A 176 0.29 12.02 6.31
CA GLY A 176 1.11 11.89 5.12
C GLY A 176 0.47 10.99 4.07
N ILE A 177 1.26 10.61 3.07
CA ILE A 177 0.82 9.76 1.96
C ILE A 177 1.80 8.63 1.69
N GLU A 178 1.29 7.57 1.06
CA GLU A 178 2.08 6.51 0.46
C GLU A 178 1.82 6.47 -1.06
N ILE A 179 2.86 6.63 -1.87
CA ILE A 179 2.77 6.47 -3.33
C ILE A 179 2.73 4.98 -3.66
N HIS A 180 1.66 4.51 -4.30
CA HIS A 180 1.51 3.11 -4.69
C HIS A 180 2.30 2.78 -5.97
N GLY A 181 3.57 2.41 -5.83
CA GLY A 181 4.47 1.94 -6.89
C GLY A 181 4.63 0.42 -6.97
N ALA A 182 3.55 -0.34 -6.77
CA ALA A 182 3.59 -1.79 -6.54
C ALA A 182 2.39 -2.51 -7.19
N HIS A 183 2.39 -3.83 -7.13
CA HIS A 183 1.28 -4.74 -7.47
C HIS A 183 0.74 -4.60 -8.91
N GLY A 184 1.59 -4.26 -9.86
CA GLY A 184 1.22 -4.19 -11.27
C GLY A 184 0.29 -3.03 -11.63
N TYR A 185 0.20 -2.00 -10.79
CA TYR A 185 -0.52 -0.76 -11.09
C TYR A 185 0.36 0.24 -11.82
N LEU A 186 -0.15 1.43 -12.17
CA LEU A 186 0.44 2.29 -13.20
C LEU A 186 1.95 2.53 -13.01
N ILE A 187 2.40 2.90 -11.82
CA ILE A 187 3.83 3.12 -11.57
C ILE A 187 4.63 1.81 -11.74
N ASP A 188 4.15 0.69 -11.21
CA ASP A 188 4.81 -0.63 -11.35
C ASP A 188 4.82 -1.11 -12.80
N GLN A 189 3.81 -0.73 -13.60
CA GLN A 189 3.76 -0.96 -15.05
C GLN A 189 4.87 -0.21 -15.80
N PHE A 190 5.34 0.93 -15.30
CA PHE A 190 6.53 1.61 -15.83
C PHE A 190 7.83 1.00 -15.29
N LEU A 191 7.84 0.53 -14.05
CA LEU A 191 9.05 -0.03 -13.44
C LEU A 191 9.52 -1.33 -14.09
N LYS A 192 8.60 -2.19 -14.54
CA LYS A 192 8.90 -3.58 -14.91
C LYS A 192 8.96 -3.86 -16.41
N ASP A 193 10.01 -4.54 -16.87
CA ASP A 193 10.20 -4.87 -18.31
C ASP A 193 9.18 -5.86 -18.88
N GLY A 194 8.56 -6.70 -18.06
CA GLY A 194 7.49 -7.58 -18.53
C GLY A 194 6.24 -6.82 -18.99
N ILE A 195 6.14 -5.53 -18.66
CA ILE A 195 5.05 -4.64 -19.07
C ILE A 195 5.58 -3.49 -19.93
N ASN A 196 6.59 -2.77 -19.47
CA ASN A 196 7.06 -1.54 -20.10
C ASN A 196 7.89 -1.82 -21.36
N ASP A 197 7.24 -1.80 -22.52
CA ASP A 197 7.85 -1.95 -23.84
C ASP A 197 8.12 -0.62 -24.55
N ARG A 198 8.16 0.48 -23.80
CA ARG A 198 8.45 1.81 -24.35
C ARG A 198 9.89 1.92 -24.84
N THR A 199 10.08 2.73 -25.87
CA THR A 199 11.38 3.06 -26.46
C THR A 199 11.80 4.52 -26.25
N ASP A 200 10.98 5.31 -25.54
CA ASP A 200 11.29 6.69 -25.17
C ASP A 200 12.05 6.77 -23.83
N GLU A 201 12.16 7.97 -23.27
CA GLU A 201 12.89 8.20 -22.01
C GLU A 201 12.26 7.54 -20.77
N TYR A 202 11.12 6.88 -20.91
CA TYR A 202 10.42 6.17 -19.84
C TYR A 202 10.50 4.64 -19.96
N GLY A 203 11.23 4.09 -20.94
CA GLY A 203 11.41 2.64 -21.11
C GLY A 203 12.82 2.21 -21.50
N GLY A 204 12.99 0.90 -21.69
CA GLY A 204 14.27 0.26 -21.96
C GLY A 204 15.14 0.15 -20.71
N SER A 205 16.03 1.12 -20.48
CA SER A 205 17.00 1.06 -19.38
C SER A 205 16.34 1.16 -18.00
N LEU A 206 16.95 0.56 -16.97
CA LEU A 206 16.51 0.67 -15.58
C LEU A 206 16.31 2.13 -15.13
N ALA A 207 17.21 3.02 -15.52
CA ALA A 207 17.12 4.45 -15.22
C ALA A 207 15.87 5.10 -15.84
N ASN A 208 15.54 4.76 -17.08
CA ASN A 208 14.34 5.26 -17.76
C ASN A 208 13.06 4.69 -17.15
N ARG A 209 13.03 3.39 -16.83
CA ARG A 209 11.88 2.75 -16.17
C ARG A 209 11.58 3.39 -14.80
N CYS A 210 12.62 3.77 -14.06
CA CYS A 210 12.47 4.45 -12.76
C CYS A 210 12.07 5.93 -12.86
N ARG A 211 12.17 6.54 -14.05
CA ARG A 211 11.96 7.99 -14.24
C ARG A 211 10.56 8.44 -13.81
N PHE A 212 9.52 7.69 -14.18
CA PHE A 212 8.15 8.06 -13.85
C PHE A 212 7.91 8.05 -12.33
N LEU A 213 8.35 7.01 -11.61
CA LEU A 213 8.26 6.98 -10.15
C LEU A 213 8.97 8.19 -9.52
N LEU A 214 10.20 8.49 -9.98
CA LEU A 214 10.98 9.58 -9.41
C LEU A 214 10.31 10.95 -9.64
N GLN A 215 9.79 11.20 -10.85
CA GLN A 215 9.02 12.43 -11.14
C GLN A 215 7.77 12.56 -10.26
N VAL A 216 7.06 11.45 -9.99
CA VAL A 216 5.93 11.45 -9.04
C VAL A 216 6.39 11.79 -7.63
N VAL A 217 7.49 11.18 -7.15
CA VAL A 217 8.06 11.46 -5.83
C VAL A 217 8.46 12.93 -5.71
N GLU A 218 9.21 13.46 -6.68
CA GLU A 218 9.64 14.87 -6.71
C GLU A 218 8.44 15.83 -6.68
N ALA A 219 7.43 15.59 -7.52
CA ALA A 219 6.26 16.45 -7.61
C ALA A 219 5.45 16.42 -6.30
N VAL A 220 5.24 15.24 -5.71
CA VAL A 220 4.52 15.10 -4.44
C VAL A 220 5.29 15.73 -3.29
N VAL A 221 6.61 15.51 -3.21
CA VAL A 221 7.48 16.17 -2.21
C VAL A 221 7.45 17.68 -2.34
N SER A 222 7.43 18.22 -3.56
CA SER A 222 7.27 19.67 -3.77
C SER A 222 5.94 20.23 -3.25
N GLY A 223 4.89 19.38 -3.20
CA GLY A 223 3.56 19.77 -2.75
C GLY A 223 3.37 19.72 -1.24
N ILE A 224 3.96 18.73 -0.56
CA ILE A 224 3.62 18.44 0.85
C ILE A 224 4.83 18.20 1.78
N GLY A 225 6.05 18.26 1.25
CA GLY A 225 7.30 18.03 2.00
C GLY A 225 7.65 16.54 2.16
N ALA A 226 8.94 16.22 2.12
CA ALA A 226 9.44 14.83 2.14
C ALA A 226 9.10 14.07 3.41
N GLU A 227 9.01 14.75 4.55
CA GLU A 227 8.69 14.12 5.83
C GLU A 227 7.26 13.54 5.91
N ARG A 228 6.41 13.79 4.90
CA ARG A 228 5.05 13.27 4.76
C ARG A 228 4.89 12.29 3.58
N VAL A 229 5.97 11.94 2.90
CA VAL A 229 5.93 11.13 1.67
C VAL A 229 6.60 9.79 1.89
N ALA A 230 5.88 8.73 1.57
CA ALA A 230 6.40 7.38 1.53
C ALA A 230 6.17 6.74 0.16
N VAL A 231 6.92 5.67 -0.13
CA VAL A 231 6.81 4.92 -1.38
C VAL A 231 6.62 3.44 -1.08
N ARG A 232 5.70 2.79 -1.78
CA ARG A 232 5.55 1.33 -1.76
C ARG A 232 5.99 0.69 -3.06
N ILE A 233 6.81 -0.35 -2.99
CA ILE A 233 7.27 -1.14 -4.15
C ILE A 233 7.08 -2.64 -3.94
N SER A 234 7.03 -3.39 -5.04
CA SER A 234 6.97 -4.87 -5.02
C SER A 234 7.75 -5.48 -6.19
N PRO A 235 9.09 -5.39 -6.17
CA PRO A 235 9.92 -5.76 -7.32
C PRO A 235 9.71 -7.22 -7.76
N ALA A 236 9.51 -8.14 -6.80
CA ALA A 236 9.38 -9.58 -7.06
C ALA A 236 7.93 -10.10 -7.13
N ILE A 237 6.92 -9.24 -7.05
CA ILE A 237 5.51 -9.66 -7.17
C ILE A 237 5.07 -9.59 -8.63
N ASP A 238 4.55 -10.69 -9.19
CA ASP A 238 4.11 -10.79 -10.59
C ASP A 238 2.61 -10.53 -10.82
N HIS A 239 1.94 -9.98 -9.81
CA HIS A 239 0.51 -9.68 -9.84
C HIS A 239 0.17 -8.81 -11.07
N LEU A 240 -0.93 -9.11 -11.76
CA LEU A 240 -1.36 -8.38 -12.95
C LEU A 240 -0.30 -8.38 -14.08
N ASP A 241 0.36 -9.53 -14.27
CA ASP A 241 1.42 -9.75 -15.27
C ASP A 241 2.61 -8.80 -15.11
N ALA A 242 2.81 -8.26 -13.91
CA ALA A 242 3.89 -7.34 -13.59
C ALA A 242 5.16 -8.10 -13.21
N ILE A 243 5.73 -8.80 -14.20
CA ILE A 243 6.98 -9.54 -14.07
C ILE A 243 8.15 -8.62 -14.40
N ASP A 244 9.22 -8.70 -13.63
CA ASP A 244 10.51 -8.11 -14.00
C ASP A 244 11.56 -9.21 -14.19
N SER A 245 12.45 -9.03 -15.17
CA SER A 245 13.53 -9.97 -15.44
C SER A 245 14.62 -10.00 -14.37
N ASP A 246 14.80 -8.89 -13.63
CA ASP A 246 15.75 -8.76 -12.52
C ASP A 246 15.13 -8.00 -11.32
N PRO A 247 14.28 -8.67 -10.51
CA PRO A 247 13.61 -8.03 -9.37
C PRO A 247 14.56 -7.38 -8.35
N LEU A 248 15.75 -7.96 -8.12
CA LEU A 248 16.72 -7.39 -7.19
C LEU A 248 17.36 -6.13 -7.77
N GLY A 249 17.81 -6.19 -9.03
CA GLY A 249 18.37 -5.02 -9.72
C GLY A 249 17.37 -3.88 -9.83
N LEU A 250 16.10 -4.17 -10.15
CA LEU A 250 15.04 -3.16 -10.15
C LEU A 250 14.85 -2.54 -8.76
N GLY A 251 14.73 -3.36 -7.71
CA GLY A 251 14.55 -2.86 -6.35
C GLY A 251 15.71 -1.98 -5.88
N LEU A 252 16.96 -2.40 -6.15
CA LEU A 252 18.15 -1.64 -5.81
C LEU A 252 18.25 -0.33 -6.61
N ALA A 253 17.87 -0.33 -7.89
CA ALA A 253 17.83 0.88 -8.70
C ALA A 253 16.83 1.91 -8.15
N VAL A 254 15.64 1.47 -7.73
CA VAL A 254 14.67 2.35 -7.07
C VAL A 254 15.24 2.90 -5.76
N VAL A 255 15.83 2.05 -4.91
CA VAL A 255 16.45 2.46 -3.65
C VAL A 255 17.55 3.49 -3.86
N GLU A 256 18.43 3.28 -4.85
CA GLU A 256 19.51 4.20 -5.20
C GLU A 256 18.97 5.57 -5.61
N LYS A 257 17.93 5.61 -6.45
CA LYS A 257 17.30 6.87 -6.88
C LYS A 257 16.64 7.61 -5.71
N LEU A 258 15.92 6.89 -4.85
CA LEU A 258 15.31 7.49 -3.67
C LEU A 258 16.37 8.03 -2.70
N ASN A 259 17.43 7.27 -2.41
CA ASN A 259 18.53 7.71 -1.56
C ASN A 259 19.24 8.95 -2.14
N SER A 260 19.51 8.96 -3.45
CA SER A 260 20.13 10.09 -4.13
C SER A 260 19.28 11.35 -4.00
N PHE A 261 17.98 11.23 -4.27
CA PHE A 261 17.03 12.34 -4.12
C PHE A 261 16.94 12.85 -2.67
N GLN A 262 16.89 11.95 -1.68
CA GLN A 262 16.91 12.33 -0.26
C GLN A 262 18.19 13.09 0.12
N LYS A 263 19.34 12.68 -0.42
CA LYS A 263 20.64 13.33 -0.19
C LYS A 263 20.67 14.72 -0.80
N GLU A 264 20.19 14.87 -2.04
CA GLU A 264 20.07 16.16 -2.73
C GLU A 264 19.13 17.11 -1.97
N LEU A 265 18.02 16.59 -1.45
CA LEU A 265 17.05 17.36 -0.68
C LEU A 265 17.53 17.71 0.75
N GLY A 266 18.50 16.97 1.29
CA GLY A 266 18.90 17.05 2.70
C GLY A 266 17.81 16.59 3.68
N ARG A 267 16.79 15.87 3.19
CA ARG A 267 15.66 15.36 3.98
C ARG A 267 15.30 13.96 3.54
N LYS A 268 14.87 13.13 4.48
CA LYS A 268 14.43 11.76 4.21
C LYS A 268 12.95 11.70 3.89
N LEU A 269 12.57 10.77 3.02
CA LEU A 269 11.19 10.29 2.91
C LEU A 269 10.79 9.60 4.21
N THR A 270 9.49 9.54 4.49
CA THR A 270 8.97 8.96 5.74
C THR A 270 9.35 7.49 5.86
N TYR A 271 9.12 6.69 4.82
CA TYR A 271 9.53 5.28 4.76
C TYR A 271 9.53 4.74 3.33
N LEU A 272 10.25 3.63 3.13
CA LEU A 272 10.09 2.74 1.99
C LEU A 272 9.35 1.47 2.46
N HIS A 273 8.27 1.13 1.78
CA HIS A 273 7.47 -0.05 2.05
C HIS A 273 7.64 -1.09 0.96
N VAL A 274 8.21 -2.24 1.29
CA VAL A 274 8.45 -3.32 0.33
C VAL A 274 7.51 -4.48 0.62
N THR A 275 6.80 -4.93 -0.41
CA THR A 275 5.98 -6.14 -0.32
C THR A 275 6.77 -7.33 -0.82
N GLN A 276 7.01 -8.29 0.07
CA GLN A 276 7.69 -9.53 -0.27
C GLN A 276 6.70 -10.55 -0.87
N PRO A 277 7.18 -11.44 -1.76
CA PRO A 277 6.46 -12.65 -2.17
C PRO A 277 5.94 -13.45 -0.97
N ARG A 278 4.97 -14.34 -1.20
CA ARG A 278 4.32 -15.11 -0.12
C ARG A 278 4.57 -16.60 -0.30
N TYR A 279 5.82 -17.02 -0.38
CA TYR A 279 6.15 -18.45 -0.57
C TYR A 279 5.76 -19.31 0.64
N THR A 280 5.75 -18.74 1.85
CA THR A 280 5.64 -19.50 3.11
C THR A 280 4.32 -19.32 3.87
N ALA A 281 3.58 -18.24 3.63
CA ALA A 281 2.59 -17.79 4.62
C ALA A 281 1.23 -18.50 4.57
N TYR A 282 0.85 -19.12 3.47
CA TYR A 282 -0.27 -20.06 3.32
C TYR A 282 -0.07 -20.72 1.95
N GLY A 283 -0.24 -22.05 1.86
CA GLY A 283 0.01 -22.83 0.65
C GLY A 283 -0.45 -22.13 -0.64
N GLN A 284 0.47 -22.08 -1.60
CA GLN A 284 0.37 -21.49 -2.94
C GLN A 284 0.11 -19.98 -2.96
N THR A 285 1.07 -19.26 -3.54
CA THR A 285 0.85 -17.93 -4.09
C THR A 285 -0.35 -17.97 -5.04
N GLU A 286 -1.37 -17.12 -4.81
CA GLU A 286 -2.48 -16.95 -5.77
C GLU A 286 -2.01 -16.30 -7.09
N SER A 287 -0.76 -15.81 -7.13
CA SER A 287 -0.06 -15.30 -8.32
C SER A 287 1.36 -14.89 -7.90
N GLY A 288 2.34 -15.69 -8.24
CA GLY A 288 3.76 -15.47 -7.98
C GLY A 288 4.56 -16.54 -8.68
N ARG A 289 5.55 -16.19 -9.52
CA ARG A 289 6.59 -17.11 -9.99
C ARG A 289 7.09 -17.90 -8.78
N PRO A 290 7.26 -19.23 -8.84
CA PRO A 290 7.88 -19.96 -7.73
C PRO A 290 9.28 -19.40 -7.51
N GLY A 291 9.54 -18.95 -6.29
CA GLY A 291 10.86 -18.58 -5.80
C GLY A 291 11.07 -19.25 -4.45
N SER A 292 12.31 -19.27 -3.98
CA SER A 292 12.66 -19.89 -2.70
C SER A 292 12.58 -18.89 -1.54
N GLU A 293 12.48 -19.41 -0.32
CA GLU A 293 12.61 -18.61 0.90
C GLU A 293 13.95 -17.84 0.95
N GLU A 294 15.01 -18.46 0.41
CA GLU A 294 16.34 -17.87 0.34
C GLU A 294 16.39 -16.69 -0.64
N GLU A 295 15.73 -16.78 -1.80
CA GLU A 295 15.64 -15.67 -2.76
C GLU A 295 14.86 -14.49 -2.18
N GLU A 296 13.76 -14.76 -1.48
CA GLU A 296 12.96 -13.74 -0.79
C GLU A 296 13.77 -13.05 0.31
N ALA A 297 14.44 -13.82 1.17
CA ALA A 297 15.30 -13.30 2.22
C ALA A 297 16.46 -12.47 1.64
N HIS A 298 17.11 -12.98 0.58
CA HIS A 298 18.19 -12.29 -0.09
C HIS A 298 17.75 -10.94 -0.66
N LEU A 299 16.59 -10.89 -1.34
CA LEU A 299 16.02 -9.66 -1.86
C LEU A 299 15.78 -8.65 -0.72
N MET A 300 15.06 -9.06 0.32
CA MET A 300 14.66 -8.16 1.40
C MET A 300 15.86 -7.64 2.20
N GLN A 301 16.85 -8.49 2.48
CA GLN A 301 18.07 -8.08 3.19
C GLN A 301 18.91 -7.08 2.38
N ASN A 302 19.06 -7.29 1.07
CA ASN A 302 19.80 -6.35 0.22
C ASN A 302 19.09 -5.00 0.12
N LEU A 303 17.77 -4.98 -0.07
CA LEU A 303 16.99 -3.74 -0.10
C LEU A 303 17.04 -3.00 1.25
N ARG A 304 16.90 -3.74 2.36
CA ARG A 304 17.00 -3.14 3.70
C ARG A 304 18.36 -2.51 3.94
N LYS A 305 19.45 -3.21 3.58
CA LYS A 305 20.83 -2.75 3.73
C LYS A 305 21.11 -1.52 2.87
N ALA A 306 20.53 -1.44 1.69
CA ALA A 306 20.74 -0.34 0.76
C ALA A 306 19.92 0.92 1.12
N TYR A 307 18.69 0.79 1.64
CA TYR A 307 17.81 1.93 1.85
C TYR A 307 18.16 2.77 3.10
N GLU A 308 18.30 4.08 2.92
CA GLU A 308 18.73 5.01 3.98
C GLU A 308 17.55 5.68 4.71
N GLY A 309 16.71 4.90 5.36
CA GLY A 309 15.57 5.42 6.12
C GLY A 309 14.80 4.33 6.84
N THR A 310 13.58 4.68 7.27
CA THR A 310 12.62 3.70 7.80
C THR A 310 12.23 2.72 6.70
N PHE A 311 12.44 1.44 6.95
CA PHE A 311 12.09 0.36 6.03
C PHE A 311 10.98 -0.49 6.61
N MET A 312 9.88 -0.58 5.86
CA MET A 312 8.71 -1.38 6.22
C MET A 312 8.59 -2.58 5.31
N CYS A 313 8.33 -3.76 5.87
CA CYS A 313 8.03 -4.96 5.10
C CYS A 313 6.56 -5.37 5.25
N SER A 314 6.06 -6.07 4.23
CA SER A 314 4.73 -6.68 4.24
C SER A 314 4.71 -7.94 3.39
N GLY A 315 3.78 -8.85 3.68
CA GLY A 315 3.64 -10.09 2.93
C GLY A 315 3.76 -11.30 3.85
N GLY A 316 2.62 -11.85 4.26
CA GLY A 316 2.61 -13.16 4.92
C GLY A 316 3.10 -13.22 6.38
N PHE A 317 3.50 -12.09 6.97
CA PHE A 317 3.96 -12.04 8.35
C PHE A 317 2.96 -12.64 9.35
N THR A 318 3.50 -13.49 10.22
CA THR A 318 2.87 -13.94 11.46
C THR A 318 3.47 -13.16 12.64
N ARG A 319 2.94 -13.38 13.85
CA ARG A 319 3.55 -12.83 15.08
C ARG A 319 5.05 -13.15 15.16
N LYS A 320 5.42 -14.41 14.95
CA LYS A 320 6.81 -14.89 15.06
C LYS A 320 7.70 -14.20 14.03
N LEU A 321 7.34 -14.31 12.75
CA LEU A 321 8.11 -13.72 11.66
C LEU A 321 8.27 -12.20 11.81
N GLY A 322 7.23 -11.51 12.28
CA GLY A 322 7.31 -10.06 12.49
C GLY A 322 8.20 -9.67 13.66
N MET A 323 8.23 -10.46 14.74
CA MET A 323 9.18 -10.25 15.84
C MET A 323 10.61 -10.49 15.40
N GLU A 324 10.87 -11.56 14.64
CA GLU A 324 12.19 -11.89 14.09
C GLU A 324 12.69 -10.79 13.16
N ALA A 325 11.85 -10.33 12.21
CA ALA A 325 12.23 -9.26 11.28
C ALA A 325 12.66 -7.96 11.97
N VAL A 326 12.02 -7.59 13.08
CA VAL A 326 12.41 -6.41 13.87
C VAL A 326 13.65 -6.68 14.71
N ALA A 327 13.71 -7.83 15.39
CA ALA A 327 14.83 -8.17 16.27
C ALA A 327 16.16 -8.30 15.52
N GLU A 328 16.11 -8.81 14.29
CA GLU A 328 17.27 -9.01 13.41
C GLU A 328 17.57 -7.77 12.53
N GLY A 329 16.83 -6.67 12.71
CA GLY A 329 17.02 -5.43 11.98
C GLY A 329 16.69 -5.51 10.48
N HIS A 330 15.95 -6.55 10.06
CA HIS A 330 15.51 -6.74 8.67
C HIS A 330 14.40 -5.75 8.27
N ALA A 331 13.63 -5.25 9.24
CA ALA A 331 12.68 -4.17 9.05
C ALA A 331 12.54 -3.31 10.31
N ASP A 332 12.20 -2.04 10.12
CA ASP A 332 11.84 -1.14 11.21
C ASP A 332 10.36 -1.29 11.60
N LEU A 333 9.50 -1.55 10.61
CA LEU A 333 8.05 -1.68 10.74
C LEU A 333 7.55 -2.90 9.96
N VAL A 334 6.50 -3.55 10.45
CA VAL A 334 5.88 -4.71 9.78
C VAL A 334 4.40 -4.42 9.58
N SER A 335 3.94 -4.42 8.33
CA SER A 335 2.53 -4.19 8.01
C SER A 335 1.75 -5.49 7.77
N TYR A 336 0.52 -5.51 8.28
CA TYR A 336 -0.38 -6.65 8.22
C TYR A 336 -1.65 -6.27 7.46
N GLY A 337 -2.04 -7.09 6.49
CA GLY A 337 -3.28 -6.88 5.72
C GLY A 337 -4.42 -7.73 6.27
N ARG A 338 -4.57 -8.94 5.71
CA ARG A 338 -5.66 -9.89 6.00
C ARG A 338 -5.93 -10.12 7.49
N LEU A 339 -4.92 -10.09 8.35
CA LEU A 339 -5.10 -10.25 9.79
C LEU A 339 -5.83 -9.04 10.41
N PHE A 340 -5.54 -7.82 9.96
CA PHE A 340 -6.27 -6.62 10.40
C PHE A 340 -7.70 -6.58 9.84
N ILE A 341 -7.99 -7.23 8.71
CA ILE A 341 -9.38 -7.33 8.23
C ILE A 341 -10.27 -7.95 9.31
N SER A 342 -9.86 -9.10 9.86
CA SER A 342 -10.70 -9.88 10.79
C SER A 342 -10.40 -9.65 12.28
N ASN A 343 -9.35 -8.90 12.61
CA ASN A 343 -8.95 -8.63 13.98
C ASN A 343 -8.73 -7.12 14.14
N PRO A 344 -9.77 -6.34 14.52
CA PRO A 344 -9.62 -4.91 14.71
C PRO A 344 -8.57 -4.56 15.78
N ASP A 345 -8.45 -5.43 16.79
CA ASP A 345 -7.50 -5.37 17.90
C ASP A 345 -6.23 -6.22 17.68
N LEU A 346 -5.80 -6.40 16.42
CA LEU A 346 -4.68 -7.28 16.05
C LEU A 346 -3.43 -7.01 16.89
N VAL A 347 -3.09 -5.75 17.17
CA VAL A 347 -1.92 -5.36 17.96
C VAL A 347 -1.95 -6.05 19.34
N LEU A 348 -3.09 -5.99 20.03
CA LEU A 348 -3.25 -6.59 21.35
C LEU A 348 -3.17 -8.11 21.28
N ARG A 349 -3.81 -8.72 20.28
CA ARG A 349 -3.77 -10.18 20.08
C ARG A 349 -2.35 -10.67 19.81
N LEU A 350 -1.60 -9.97 18.96
CA LEU A 350 -0.18 -10.28 18.72
C LEU A 350 0.63 -10.10 20.00
N LYS A 351 0.39 -9.05 20.80
CA LYS A 351 1.11 -8.81 22.06
C LYS A 351 0.93 -9.97 23.04
N LEU A 352 -0.31 -10.39 23.23
CA LEU A 352 -0.69 -11.47 24.16
C LEU A 352 -0.54 -12.88 23.59
N ASN A 353 -0.16 -13.00 22.31
CA ASN A 353 -0.18 -14.27 21.58
C ASN A 353 -1.56 -14.96 21.63
N ALA A 354 -2.62 -14.16 21.56
CA ALA A 354 -4.00 -14.62 21.61
C ALA A 354 -4.45 -15.22 20.26
N PRO A 355 -5.50 -16.08 20.25
CA PRO A 355 -6.08 -16.59 19.02
C PRO A 355 -6.55 -15.49 18.08
N LEU A 356 -6.29 -15.67 16.78
CA LEU A 356 -6.71 -14.75 15.74
C LEU A 356 -8.02 -15.21 15.10
N THR A 357 -8.96 -14.28 14.94
CA THR A 357 -10.18 -14.49 14.18
C THR A 357 -9.84 -14.72 12.70
N ARG A 358 -10.38 -15.79 12.12
CA ARG A 358 -10.19 -16.13 10.71
C ARG A 358 -10.94 -15.15 9.81
N TYR A 359 -10.27 -14.66 8.77
CA TYR A 359 -10.87 -13.77 7.77
C TYR A 359 -11.78 -14.54 6.80
N ASN A 360 -12.81 -13.86 6.30
CA ASN A 360 -13.69 -14.37 5.25
C ASN A 360 -13.38 -13.67 3.93
N ARG A 361 -12.77 -14.39 2.98
CA ARG A 361 -12.40 -13.82 1.67
C ARG A 361 -13.61 -13.37 0.83
N LYS A 362 -14.78 -13.99 1.03
CA LYS A 362 -16.00 -13.65 0.27
C LYS A 362 -16.50 -12.23 0.56
N THR A 363 -16.11 -11.64 1.67
CA THR A 363 -16.54 -10.30 2.11
C THR A 363 -15.45 -9.23 1.95
N PHE A 364 -14.32 -9.56 1.31
CA PHE A 364 -13.23 -8.60 1.13
C PHE A 364 -13.67 -7.43 0.26
N TYR A 365 -14.26 -7.75 -0.90
CA TYR A 365 -14.73 -6.79 -1.90
C TYR A 365 -16.25 -6.91 -2.05
N THR A 366 -16.98 -6.26 -1.16
CA THR A 366 -18.45 -6.18 -1.17
C THR A 366 -18.88 -4.78 -0.79
N GLN A 367 -20.14 -4.44 -1.05
CA GLN A 367 -20.70 -3.11 -0.76
C GLN A 367 -21.38 -3.04 0.62
N ASP A 368 -21.50 -4.16 1.33
CA ASP A 368 -22.14 -4.20 2.64
C ASP A 368 -21.31 -3.40 3.66
N PRO A 369 -21.90 -2.37 4.32
CA PRO A 369 -21.17 -1.49 5.22
C PRO A 369 -20.82 -2.13 6.57
N VAL A 370 -21.28 -3.35 6.85
CA VAL A 370 -21.10 -4.01 8.14
C VAL A 370 -20.45 -5.38 7.98
N ILE A 371 -21.03 -6.23 7.13
CA ILE A 371 -20.70 -7.66 7.07
C ILE A 371 -19.28 -7.90 6.53
N GLY A 372 -18.49 -8.61 7.34
CA GLY A 372 -17.08 -8.87 7.09
C GLY A 372 -16.23 -7.60 6.99
N TYR A 373 -16.64 -6.55 7.72
CA TYR A 373 -16.02 -5.22 7.67
C TYR A 373 -15.85 -4.63 9.07
N THR A 374 -16.94 -4.22 9.70
CA THR A 374 -16.98 -3.62 11.05
C THR A 374 -17.60 -4.55 12.10
N ASP A 375 -18.09 -5.72 11.67
CA ASP A 375 -18.72 -6.76 12.51
C ASP A 375 -17.74 -7.78 13.10
N TYR A 376 -16.44 -7.68 12.80
CA TYR A 376 -15.44 -8.56 13.38
C TYR A 376 -15.25 -8.26 14.87
N PRO A 377 -15.29 -9.29 15.74
CA PRO A 377 -15.29 -9.08 17.18
C PRO A 377 -13.92 -8.65 17.71
N PHE A 378 -13.93 -7.73 18.67
CA PHE A 378 -12.81 -7.50 19.58
C PHE A 378 -12.65 -8.69 20.52
N MET A 379 -11.45 -8.87 21.07
CA MET A 379 -11.20 -9.85 22.13
C MET A 379 -12.01 -9.46 23.39
N SER A 380 -12.59 -10.44 24.08
CA SER A 380 -13.38 -10.14 25.29
C SER A 380 -12.47 -9.73 26.46
N LYS A 381 -12.98 -8.87 27.36
CA LYS A 381 -12.25 -8.41 28.56
C LYS A 381 -11.77 -9.56 29.46
N GLU A 382 -12.47 -10.69 29.49
CA GLU A 382 -12.05 -11.87 30.28
C GLU A 382 -10.76 -12.53 29.76
N SER A 383 -10.48 -12.42 28.46
CA SER A 383 -9.22 -12.89 27.86
C SER A 383 -8.04 -11.97 28.11
N GLU A 384 -8.26 -10.69 28.45
CA GLU A 384 -7.18 -9.75 28.81
C GLU A 384 -6.54 -10.10 30.17
N VAL A 385 -7.30 -10.73 31.08
CA VAL A 385 -6.90 -11.04 32.47
C VAL A 385 -5.99 -12.27 32.58
N LYS A 386 -5.77 -13.02 31.48
CA LYS A 386 -4.91 -14.21 31.48
C LYS A 386 -3.42 -13.92 31.28
N ASP A 387 -2.98 -12.66 31.28
CA ASP A 387 -1.56 -12.32 31.44
C ASP A 387 -1.17 -12.35 32.92
N PRO A 388 -0.38 -13.34 33.39
CA PRO A 388 0.08 -13.38 34.79
C PRO A 388 1.00 -12.22 35.18
N ARG A 389 1.39 -11.33 34.26
CA ARG A 389 2.19 -10.11 34.53
C ARG A 389 1.37 -8.83 34.64
N ALA A 390 0.07 -8.85 34.37
CA ALA A 390 -0.79 -7.66 34.47
C ALA A 390 -1.26 -7.35 35.91
N ARG A 391 -0.68 -8.02 36.93
CA ARG A 391 -1.00 -7.84 38.35
C ARG A 391 0.18 -7.31 39.20
N LEU A 392 1.18 -6.69 38.59
CA LEU A 392 2.28 -6.04 39.31
C LEU A 392 2.44 -4.59 38.89
#